data_AF-A0A2G0W9U5-F1
#
_entry.id   AF-A0A2G0W9U5-F1
#
_cell.length_a   1.000
_cell.length_b   1.000
_cell.length_c   1.000
_cell.angle_alpha   90.00
_cell.angle_beta   90.00
_cell.angle_gamma   90.00
#
_symmetry.space_group_name_H-M   'P 1'
#
loop_
_entity.id
_entity.type
_entity.pdbx_description
1 polymer ?
#
loop_
_entity_poly.entity_id
_entity_poly.type
_entity_poly.pdbx_seq_one_letter_code
_entity_poly.pdbx_strand_id
1 'polypeptide(L)'
;MSHAKNTTAPPKAQHLPLRQPFEARRGFTYYEVQVIYEDAGIKRTYPGVQDEALAWELKGMIEPEVAPYPVRILWIAGQEYEVERFLRMESRVTDMIKSVRSADRPGHEFMARLGQFGPYEGYAPQNAQSENVARNAEEAE
;
A
#
# COMPACT_ATOMS: atom_id res chain seq x y z
N MET A 1 35.28 -48.87 -3.74
CA MET A 1 35.32 -47.39 -3.59
C MET A 1 34.74 -46.78 -4.86
N SER A 2 33.81 -45.84 -4.91
CA SER A 2 32.93 -45.16 -3.97
C SER A 2 32.03 -44.28 -4.85
N HIS A 3 30.75 -44.17 -4.49
CA HIS A 3 29.67 -43.51 -5.24
C HIS A 3 29.95 -42.09 -5.73
N ALA A 4 29.29 -41.72 -6.83
CA ALA A 4 28.48 -40.50 -6.88
C ALA A 4 27.33 -40.64 -7.90
N LYS A 5 26.10 -40.76 -7.39
CA LYS A 5 24.86 -40.52 -8.14
C LYS A 5 24.81 -39.02 -8.48
N ASN A 6 24.90 -38.65 -9.75
CA ASN A 6 24.66 -37.28 -10.16
C ASN A 6 23.17 -37.12 -10.45
N THR A 7 22.43 -36.70 -9.43
CA THR A 7 21.00 -36.39 -9.51
C THR A 7 20.85 -35.02 -10.16
N THR A 8 20.59 -34.97 -11.47
CA THR A 8 20.27 -33.72 -12.16
C THR A 8 18.87 -33.28 -11.73
N ALA A 9 18.81 -32.35 -10.77
CA ALA A 9 17.57 -31.68 -10.39
C ALA A 9 16.94 -30.98 -11.61
N PRO A 10 15.60 -30.90 -11.71
CA PRO A 10 14.95 -30.15 -12.79
C PRO A 10 15.37 -28.67 -12.71
N PRO A 11 15.44 -27.97 -13.85
CA PRO A 11 15.86 -26.57 -13.86
C PRO A 11 14.93 -25.77 -12.95
N LYS A 12 15.52 -25.08 -11.96
CA LYS A 12 14.78 -24.12 -11.13
C LYS A 12 14.01 -23.20 -12.07
N ALA A 13 12.68 -23.21 -11.95
CA ALA A 13 11.84 -22.25 -12.65
C ALA A 13 12.38 -20.85 -12.33
N GLN A 14 12.99 -20.21 -13.33
CA GLN A 14 13.27 -18.79 -13.27
C GLN A 14 11.93 -18.10 -13.34
N HIS A 15 11.32 -17.82 -12.18
CA HIS A 15 10.43 -16.68 -12.07
C HIS A 15 11.30 -15.42 -12.22
N LEU A 16 11.73 -15.16 -13.45
CA LEU A 16 11.93 -13.79 -13.88
C LEU A 16 10.52 -13.21 -13.91
N PRO A 17 10.18 -12.21 -13.08
CA PRO A 17 9.05 -11.37 -13.41
C PRO A 17 9.29 -10.94 -14.85
N LEU A 18 8.30 -11.08 -15.73
CA LEU A 18 8.34 -10.52 -17.08
C LEU A 18 8.61 -9.03 -16.92
N ARG A 19 9.90 -8.65 -16.87
CA ARG A 19 10.36 -7.28 -16.84
C ARG A 19 10.15 -6.80 -18.25
N GLN A 20 8.91 -6.41 -18.56
CA GLN A 20 8.63 -5.64 -19.75
C GLN A 20 9.68 -4.51 -19.83
N PRO A 21 10.28 -4.26 -21.00
CA PRO A 21 11.29 -3.22 -21.18
C PRO A 21 10.80 -1.88 -20.62
N PHE A 22 11.68 -1.11 -20.00
CA PHE A 22 11.38 0.21 -19.43
C PHE A 22 10.70 1.16 -20.43
N GLU A 23 11.06 1.06 -21.71
CA GLU A 23 10.46 1.85 -22.79
C GLU A 23 8.98 1.53 -23.06
N ALA A 24 8.52 0.32 -22.73
CA ALA A 24 7.12 -0.09 -22.86
C ALA A 24 6.23 0.36 -21.69
N ARG A 25 6.81 0.98 -20.65
CA ARG A 25 6.13 1.41 -19.42
C ARG A 25 6.05 2.94 -19.28
N ARG A 26 6.20 3.69 -20.38
CA ARG A 26 6.34 5.14 -20.29
C ARG A 26 5.09 5.80 -19.67
N GLY A 27 5.35 6.44 -18.54
CA GLY A 27 4.44 7.05 -17.57
C GLY A 27 5.14 6.95 -16.21
N PHE A 28 4.96 7.93 -15.31
CA PHE A 28 5.70 8.08 -14.05
C PHE A 28 5.78 6.79 -13.20
N THR A 29 6.79 6.67 -12.34
CA THR A 29 6.92 5.51 -11.43
C THR A 29 6.66 5.90 -9.98
N TYR A 30 6.14 4.95 -9.20
CA TYR A 30 5.84 5.13 -7.78
C TYR A 30 5.94 3.81 -7.01
N TYR A 31 5.87 3.88 -5.68
CA TYR A 31 5.90 2.73 -4.78
C TYR A 31 4.55 2.54 -4.08
N GLU A 32 4.01 1.32 -4.10
CA GLU A 32 2.82 0.94 -3.33
C GLU A 32 3.20 0.08 -2.12
N VAL A 33 2.55 0.31 -0.98
CA VAL A 33 2.66 -0.55 0.20
C VAL A 33 1.44 -1.46 0.28
N GLN A 34 1.65 -2.75 0.51
CA GLN A 34 0.60 -3.76 0.50
C GLN A 34 0.71 -4.69 1.70
N VAL A 35 -0.41 -4.96 2.36
CA VAL A 35 -0.53 -5.99 3.41
C VAL A 35 -1.17 -7.22 2.79
N ILE A 36 -0.58 -8.38 3.02
CA ILE A 36 -1.03 -9.65 2.43
C ILE A 36 -1.56 -10.54 3.55
N TYR A 37 -2.86 -10.81 3.50
CA TYR A 37 -3.55 -11.74 4.39
C TYR A 37 -3.59 -13.10 3.70
N GLU A 38 -2.45 -13.83 3.72
CA GLU A 38 -2.28 -15.08 2.97
C GLU A 38 -3.38 -16.11 3.28
N ASP A 39 -3.77 -16.24 4.56
CA ASP A 39 -4.82 -17.18 4.99
C ASP A 39 -6.23 -16.83 4.47
N ALA A 40 -6.48 -15.55 4.17
CA ALA A 40 -7.78 -15.08 3.70
C ALA A 40 -7.83 -14.86 2.18
N GLY A 41 -6.68 -14.96 1.50
CA GLY A 41 -6.55 -14.55 0.09
C GLY A 41 -6.81 -13.05 -0.13
N ILE A 42 -6.80 -12.25 0.93
CA ILE A 42 -7.11 -10.82 0.87
C ILE A 42 -5.81 -10.03 0.77
N LYS A 43 -5.82 -9.03 -0.12
CA LYS A 43 -4.74 -8.08 -0.30
C LYS A 43 -5.25 -6.68 -0.02
N ARG A 44 -4.56 -5.96 0.86
CA ARG A 44 -4.89 -4.58 1.18
C ARG A 44 -3.79 -3.66 0.65
N THR A 45 -4.15 -2.78 -0.27
CA THR A 45 -3.22 -1.83 -0.89
C THR A 45 -3.36 -0.46 -0.22
N TYR A 46 -2.23 0.17 0.04
CA TYR A 46 -2.13 1.55 0.53
C TYR A 46 -1.66 2.45 -0.62
N PRO A 47 -2.02 3.75 -0.62
CA PRO A 47 -1.78 4.60 -1.78
C PRO A 47 -0.29 4.73 -2.10
N GLY A 48 -0.02 5.04 -3.37
CA GLY A 48 1.33 5.15 -3.89
C GLY A 48 2.09 6.41 -3.42
N VAL A 49 3.40 6.27 -3.22
CA VAL A 49 4.33 7.38 -2.92
C VAL A 49 5.49 7.37 -3.92
N GLN A 50 6.02 8.54 -4.26
CA GLN A 50 7.12 8.63 -5.21
C GLN A 50 8.48 8.34 -4.55
N ASP A 51 8.64 8.74 -3.29
CA ASP A 51 9.89 8.59 -2.55
C ASP A 51 9.99 7.20 -1.89
N GLU A 52 11.10 6.50 -2.15
CA GLU A 52 11.33 5.15 -1.63
C GLU A 52 11.48 5.14 -0.10
N ALA A 53 12.14 6.14 0.48
CA ALA A 53 12.35 6.20 1.93
C ALA A 53 11.02 6.40 2.67
N LEU A 54 10.11 7.22 2.13
CA LEU A 54 8.75 7.35 2.65
C LEU A 54 7.94 6.05 2.50
N ALA A 55 8.15 5.28 1.42
CA ALA A 55 7.52 3.95 1.28
C ALA A 55 8.01 2.96 2.35
N TRP A 56 9.30 2.96 2.65
CA TRP A 56 9.88 2.16 3.73
C TRP A 56 9.40 2.59 5.11
N GLU A 57 9.30 3.89 5.34
CA GLU A 57 8.74 4.45 6.57
C GLU A 57 7.28 4.02 6.75
N LEU A 58 6.46 4.14 5.70
CA LEU A 58 5.07 3.71 5.72
C LEU A 58 4.94 2.21 6.03
N LYS A 59 5.77 1.37 5.40
CA LYS A 59 5.84 -0.06 5.73
C LYS A 59 6.15 -0.27 7.22
N GLY A 60 7.18 0.38 7.75
CA GLY A 60 7.59 0.23 9.15
C GLY A 60 6.53 0.70 10.15
N MET A 61 5.73 1.71 9.78
CA MET A 61 4.59 2.15 10.60
C MET A 61 3.45 1.12 10.61
N ILE A 62 3.14 0.50 9.46
CA ILE A 62 2.00 -0.42 9.32
C ILE A 62 2.32 -1.81 9.90
N GLU A 63 3.53 -2.32 9.74
CA GLU A 63 3.91 -3.69 10.14
C GLU A 63 3.50 -4.10 11.57
N PRO A 64 3.74 -3.28 12.61
CA PRO A 64 3.34 -3.63 13.97
C PRO A 64 1.82 -3.77 14.15
N GLU A 65 1.04 -3.04 13.36
CA GLU A 65 -0.42 -2.96 13.48
C GLU A 65 -1.14 -4.12 12.80
N VAL A 66 -0.47 -4.78 11.86
CA VAL A 66 -1.03 -5.88 11.08
C VAL A 66 -0.29 -7.19 11.30
N ALA A 67 0.60 -7.28 12.29
CA ALA A 67 1.27 -8.52 12.63
C ALA A 67 0.23 -9.64 12.90
N PRO A 68 0.46 -10.87 12.44
CA PRO A 68 1.68 -11.39 11.81
C PRO A 68 1.74 -11.26 10.27
N TYR A 69 0.83 -10.51 9.65
CA TYR A 69 0.70 -10.46 8.19
C TYR A 69 1.87 -9.71 7.53
N PRO A 70 2.45 -10.22 6.43
CA PRO A 70 3.55 -9.57 5.76
C PRO A 70 3.12 -8.29 5.02
N VAL A 71 3.99 -7.28 5.09
CA VAL A 71 3.87 -6.02 4.34
C VAL A 71 4.91 -5.98 3.23
N ARG A 72 4.53 -5.63 2.01
CA ARG A 72 5.43 -5.54 0.84
C ARG A 72 5.40 -4.15 0.23
N ILE A 73 6.54 -3.72 -0.30
CA ILE A 73 6.66 -2.52 -1.14
C ILE A 73 6.81 -3.00 -2.58
N LEU A 74 5.98 -2.49 -3.48
CA LEU A 74 6.06 -2.76 -4.91
C LEU A 74 6.41 -1.49 -5.66
N TRP A 75 7.33 -1.60 -6.62
CA TRP A 75 7.63 -0.53 -7.56
C TRP A 75 6.73 -0.65 -8.80
N ILE A 76 5.91 0.36 -9.05
CA ILE A 76 4.85 0.40 -10.05
C ILE A 76 5.14 1.48 -11.09
N ALA A 77 4.82 1.19 -12.35
CA ALA A 77 4.77 2.19 -13.41
C ALA A 77 3.31 2.63 -13.62
N GLY A 78 3.04 3.91 -13.44
CA GLY A 78 1.75 4.55 -13.71
C GLY A 78 1.62 4.99 -15.15
N GLN A 79 0.39 5.21 -15.60
CA GLN A 79 0.09 5.68 -16.95
C GLN A 79 -0.03 7.20 -17.00
N GLU A 80 0.28 7.85 -18.13
CA GLU A 80 0.27 9.32 -18.24
C GLU A 80 -1.08 9.95 -17.84
N TYR A 81 -2.20 9.31 -18.18
CA TYR A 81 -3.54 9.80 -17.82
C TYR A 81 -3.83 9.76 -16.30
N GLU A 82 -3.01 9.07 -15.51
CA GLU A 82 -3.14 8.95 -14.05
C GLU A 82 -2.28 9.96 -13.29
N VAL A 83 -1.35 10.65 -13.98
CA VAL A 83 -0.31 11.50 -13.37
C VAL A 83 -0.91 12.52 -12.42
N GLU A 84 -1.88 13.31 -12.85
CA GLU A 84 -2.45 14.38 -12.02
C GLU A 84 -3.17 13.83 -10.79
N ARG A 85 -3.88 12.70 -10.94
CA ARG A 85 -4.54 12.03 -9.82
C ARG A 85 -3.52 11.49 -8.83
N PHE A 86 -2.45 10.88 -9.34
CA PHE A 86 -1.36 10.38 -8.51
C PHE A 86 -0.67 11.52 -7.75
N LEU A 87 -0.25 12.60 -8.42
CA LEU A 87 0.44 13.72 -7.77
C LEU A 87 -0.39 14.34 -6.64
N ARG A 88 -1.71 14.46 -6.82
CA ARG A 88 -2.60 14.92 -5.75
C ARG A 88 -2.66 13.96 -4.57
N MET A 89 -2.62 12.65 -4.82
CA MET A 89 -2.65 11.63 -3.77
C MET A 89 -1.30 11.51 -3.06
N GLU A 90 -0.21 11.53 -3.82
CA GLU A 90 1.17 11.47 -3.35
C GLU A 90 1.44 12.58 -2.35
N SER A 91 1.18 13.85 -2.72
CA SER A 91 1.39 14.98 -1.82
C SER A 91 0.63 14.81 -0.51
N ARG A 92 -0.62 14.37 -0.56
CA ARG A 92 -1.45 14.15 0.64
C ARG A 92 -0.93 13.02 1.51
N VAL A 93 -0.51 11.92 0.91
CA VAL A 93 0.01 10.76 1.65
C VAL A 93 1.37 11.05 2.24
N THR A 94 2.23 11.75 1.50
CA THR A 94 3.51 12.26 1.99
C THR A 94 3.32 13.16 3.21
N ASP A 95 2.37 14.09 3.17
CA ASP A 95 2.05 14.95 4.32
C ASP A 95 1.46 14.16 5.49
N MET A 96 0.62 13.17 5.21
CA MET A 96 0.05 12.29 6.23
C MET A 96 1.12 11.46 6.94
N ILE A 97 2.06 10.85 6.20
CA ILE A 97 3.21 10.10 6.75
C ILE A 97 4.00 11.01 7.70
N LYS A 98 4.33 12.22 7.25
CA LYS A 98 5.06 13.20 8.08
C LYS A 98 4.26 13.59 9.34
N SER A 99 2.95 13.78 9.20
CA SER A 99 2.08 14.20 10.30
C SER A 99 1.90 13.13 11.37
N VAL A 100 1.81 11.84 10.99
CA VAL A 100 1.55 10.75 11.95
C VAL A 100 2.81 10.18 12.58
N ARG A 101 4.01 10.54 12.07
CA ARG A 101 5.31 10.07 12.56
C ARG A 101 5.49 10.24 14.08
N SER A 102 5.00 11.34 14.63
CA SER A 102 5.14 11.66 16.06
C SER A 102 3.99 11.14 16.92
N ALA A 103 3.04 10.40 16.35
CA ALA A 103 1.97 9.80 17.13
C ALA A 103 2.49 8.63 17.97
N ASP A 104 1.80 8.32 19.07
CA ASP A 104 2.13 7.16 19.91
C ASP A 104 2.01 5.84 19.13
N ARG A 105 1.09 5.79 18.16
CA ARG A 105 0.87 4.66 17.24
C ARG A 105 0.74 5.15 15.79
N PRO A 106 1.85 5.42 15.09
CA PRO A 106 1.83 6.04 13.77
C PRO A 106 1.06 5.24 12.72
N GLY A 107 1.20 3.91 12.70
CA GLY A 107 0.49 3.04 11.76
C GLY A 107 -1.02 3.04 11.99
N HIS A 108 -1.45 3.00 13.25
CA HIS A 108 -2.86 3.07 13.61
C HIS A 108 -3.48 4.39 13.13
N GLU A 109 -2.82 5.51 13.45
CA GLU A 109 -3.26 6.85 13.05
C GLU A 109 -3.30 7.02 11.53
N PHE A 110 -2.28 6.52 10.82
CA PHE A 110 -2.26 6.51 9.36
C PHE A 110 -3.48 5.77 8.81
N MET A 111 -3.71 4.53 9.28
CA MET A 111 -4.80 3.68 8.79
C MET A 111 -6.18 4.25 9.09
N ALA A 112 -6.37 4.87 10.26
CA ALA A 112 -7.61 5.50 10.65
C ALA A 112 -7.99 6.69 9.73
N ARG A 113 -6.98 7.40 9.22
CA ARG A 113 -7.17 8.60 8.38
C ARG A 113 -7.31 8.29 6.90
N LEU A 114 -6.87 7.12 6.42
CA LEU A 114 -7.00 6.73 5.01
C LEU A 114 -8.42 6.87 4.44
N GLY A 115 -9.44 6.49 5.22
CA GLY A 115 -10.84 6.55 4.79
C GLY A 115 -11.42 7.95 4.65
N GLN A 116 -10.72 8.98 5.17
CA GLN A 116 -11.18 10.38 5.13
C GLN A 116 -10.83 11.08 3.81
N PHE A 117 -9.98 10.48 2.95
CA PHE A 117 -9.37 11.17 1.80
C PHE A 117 -9.83 10.76 0.39
N GLY A 118 -10.79 9.83 0.23
CA GLY A 118 -11.35 9.43 -1.09
C GLY A 118 -11.27 7.92 -1.38
N PRO A 119 -11.69 7.45 -2.58
CA PRO A 119 -12.11 6.07 -2.79
C PRO A 119 -10.95 5.09 -2.56
N TYR A 120 -11.15 4.29 -1.52
CA TYR A 120 -10.23 3.29 -1.02
C TYR A 120 -10.65 1.92 -1.60
N GLU A 121 -9.81 1.33 -2.46
CA GLU A 121 -10.03 -0.01 -3.02
C GLU A 121 -9.55 -1.12 -2.07
N GLY A 122 -9.89 -0.99 -0.79
CA GLY A 122 -9.62 -2.00 0.21
C GLY A 122 -10.75 -2.06 1.21
N TYR A 123 -10.84 -3.17 1.92
CA TYR A 123 -11.81 -3.30 3.00
C TYR A 123 -11.35 -2.44 4.20
N ALA A 124 -11.68 -1.16 4.20
CA ALA A 124 -11.72 -0.39 5.42
C ALA A 124 -13.07 -0.71 6.08
N PRO A 125 -13.11 -1.25 7.31
CA PRO A 125 -14.34 -1.18 8.08
C PRO A 125 -14.69 0.30 8.14
N GLN A 126 -15.82 0.66 7.52
CA GLN A 126 -16.35 2.02 7.59
C GLN A 126 -16.52 2.32 9.07
N ASN A 127 -15.74 3.26 9.60
CA ASN A 127 -15.98 3.76 10.95
C ASN A 127 -17.42 4.25 10.98
N ALA A 128 -18.25 3.61 11.81
CA ALA A 128 -19.67 3.88 12.00
C ALA A 128 -19.97 5.25 12.63
N GLN A 129 -19.08 6.24 12.48
CA GLN A 129 -19.21 7.57 13.08
C GLN A 129 -19.48 8.68 12.07
N SER A 130 -19.56 8.40 10.77
CA SER A 130 -19.97 9.41 9.77
C SER A 130 -21.49 9.64 9.71
N GLU A 131 -22.31 8.88 10.44
CA GLU A 131 -23.77 9.10 10.47
C GLU A 131 -24.24 10.17 11.48
N ASN A 132 -23.36 10.71 12.34
CA ASN A 132 -23.80 11.59 13.45
C ASN A 132 -23.62 13.10 13.24
N VAL A 133 -23.38 13.58 12.01
CA VAL A 133 -23.24 15.04 11.75
C VAL A 133 -24.33 15.62 10.83
N ALA A 134 -25.29 14.81 10.37
CA ALA A 134 -26.34 15.28 9.45
C ALA A 134 -27.78 15.08 9.94
N ARG A 135 -28.04 15.15 11.27
CA ARG A 135 -29.43 15.07 11.79
C ARG A 135 -29.87 16.10 12.82
N ASN A 136 -29.07 17.10 13.17
CA ASN A 136 -29.50 18.14 14.13
C ASN A 136 -29.28 19.56 13.58
N ALA A 137 -29.83 19.87 12.41
CA ALA A 137 -29.90 21.24 11.91
C ALA A 137 -31.23 21.59 11.20
N GLU A 138 -32.28 20.79 11.39
CA GLU A 138 -33.65 21.15 10.99
C GLU A 138 -34.60 20.82 12.14
N GLU A 139 -34.53 21.61 13.21
CA GLU A 139 -35.64 21.80 14.16
C GLU A 139 -35.29 23.01 15.04
N ALA A 140 -35.48 24.22 14.49
CA ALA A 140 -35.71 25.42 15.27
C ALA A 140 -36.37 26.50 14.39
N GLU A 141 -37.68 26.64 14.61
CA GLU A 141 -38.59 27.73 14.25
C GLU A 141 -39.20 27.80 12.84
#